data_AF-A0A9Q1F9H9-F1
#
_entry.id   AF-A0A9Q1F9H9-F1
#
_cell.length_a   1.000
_cell.length_b   1.000
_cell.length_c   1.000
_cell.angle_alpha   90.00
_cell.angle_beta   90.00
_cell.angle_gamma   90.00
#
_symmetry.space_group_name_H-M   'P 1'
#
loop_
_entity.id
_entity.type
_entity.pdbx_description
1 polymer ?
#
loop_
_entity_poly.entity_id
_entity_poly.type
_entity_poly.pdbx_seq_one_letter_code
_entity_poly.pdbx_strand_id
1 'polypeptide(L)'
;MPLDTVYKYALDQYTGGKWEESVDYLEGSLRLYRLVKDSDAFCNLNCSSARLYNEERFLEFPELHAFGTIMKRAQCLKRCKQGLPAFKEIMPSRETMEDFENREPYKYLQFAYFKSNDMAKAIAAAHTFILKQPEDEMMKRNMDYYRSQPGSQEHLRDLEIRSYQARVYQ
;
A
#
# COMPACT_ATOMS: atom_id res chain seq x y z
N MET A 1 -13.28 -8.13 6.34
CA MET A 1 -12.76 -9.05 5.31
C MET A 1 -11.26 -8.82 5.16
N PRO A 2 -10.43 -9.87 5.14
CA PRO A 2 -8.98 -9.76 4.90
C PRO A 2 -8.65 -9.14 3.53
N LEU A 3 -7.48 -8.50 3.42
CA LEU A 3 -7.03 -7.83 2.19
C LEU A 3 -7.06 -8.77 0.98
N ASP A 4 -6.47 -9.97 1.10
CA ASP A 4 -6.39 -10.96 0.03
C ASP A 4 -7.78 -11.33 -0.51
N THR A 5 -8.76 -11.49 0.39
CA THR A 5 -10.14 -11.83 0.02
C THR A 5 -10.78 -10.70 -0.78
N VAL A 6 -10.64 -9.46 -0.31
CA VAL A 6 -11.20 -8.28 -0.98
C VAL A 6 -10.54 -8.07 -2.34
N TYR A 7 -9.21 -8.19 -2.41
CA TYR A 7 -8.46 -8.01 -3.65
C TYR A 7 -8.79 -9.09 -4.67
N LYS A 8 -8.79 -10.37 -4.27
CA LYS A 8 -9.17 -11.48 -5.14
C LYS A 8 -10.59 -11.31 -5.70
N TYR A 9 -11.54 -10.96 -4.84
CA TYR A 9 -12.91 -10.71 -5.27
C TYR A 9 -13.00 -9.57 -6.31
N ALA A 10 -12.20 -8.52 -6.14
CA ALA A 10 -12.13 -7.40 -7.08
C ALA A 10 -11.61 -7.83 -8.46
N LEU A 11 -10.61 -8.73 -8.50
CA LEU A 11 -10.06 -9.30 -9.73
C LEU A 11 -11.02 -10.29 -10.40
N ASP A 12 -11.79 -11.05 -9.61
CA ASP A 12 -12.86 -11.90 -10.13
C ASP A 12 -13.95 -11.06 -10.82
N GLN A 13 -14.37 -9.93 -10.22
CA GLN A 13 -15.31 -9.01 -10.85
C GLN A 13 -14.73 -8.30 -12.08
N TYR A 14 -13.44 -7.95 -12.04
CA TYR A 14 -12.72 -7.39 -13.18
C TYR A 14 -12.76 -8.34 -14.38
N THR A 15 -12.46 -9.62 -14.14
CA THR A 15 -12.46 -10.68 -15.17
C THR A 15 -13.87 -10.92 -15.70
N GLY A 16 -14.89 -10.82 -14.84
CA GLY A 16 -16.30 -10.88 -15.21
C GLY A 16 -16.86 -9.63 -15.91
N GLY A 17 -16.06 -8.58 -16.09
CA GLY A 17 -16.47 -7.33 -16.74
C GLY A 17 -17.44 -6.47 -15.93
N LYS A 18 -17.55 -6.71 -14.61
CA LYS A 18 -18.35 -5.89 -13.70
C LYS A 18 -17.51 -4.74 -13.16
N TRP A 19 -17.37 -3.70 -13.98
CA TRP A 19 -16.39 -2.64 -13.76
C TRP A 19 -16.62 -1.83 -12.48
N GLU A 20 -17.86 -1.43 -12.19
CA GLU A 20 -18.20 -0.66 -10.99
C GLU A 20 -17.89 -1.45 -9.71
N GLU A 21 -18.33 -2.71 -9.65
CA GLU A 21 -18.07 -3.56 -8.49
C GLU A 21 -16.57 -3.88 -8.34
N SER A 22 -15.86 -4.08 -9.44
CA SER A 22 -14.39 -4.23 -9.41
C SER A 22 -13.70 -2.99 -8.86
N VAL A 23 -14.12 -1.78 -9.27
CA VAL A 23 -13.61 -0.50 -8.76
C VAL A 23 -13.81 -0.40 -7.25
N ASP A 24 -15.02 -0.67 -6.75
CA ASP A 24 -15.33 -0.54 -5.32
C ASP A 24 -14.43 -1.41 -4.44
N TYR A 25 -14.21 -2.66 -4.86
CA TYR A 25 -13.38 -3.60 -4.13
C TYR A 25 -11.87 -3.34 -4.31
N LEU A 26 -11.43 -2.84 -5.48
CA LEU A 26 -10.04 -2.41 -5.70
C LEU A 26 -9.70 -1.17 -4.87
N GLU A 27 -10.59 -0.18 -4.79
CA GLU A 27 -10.39 0.96 -3.88
C GLU A 27 -10.41 0.50 -2.41
N GLY A 28 -11.30 -0.43 -2.07
CA GLY A 28 -11.39 -1.05 -0.74
C GLY A 28 -10.10 -1.76 -0.33
N SER A 29 -9.51 -2.52 -1.23
CA SER A 29 -8.26 -3.23 -0.99
C SER A 29 -7.08 -2.25 -0.81
N LEU A 30 -7.01 -1.16 -1.58
CA LEU A 30 -6.03 -0.09 -1.36
C LEU A 30 -6.16 0.55 0.03
N ARG A 31 -7.38 0.80 0.51
CA ARG A 31 -7.62 1.32 1.87
C ARG A 31 -7.12 0.34 2.93
N LEU A 32 -7.39 -0.95 2.77
CA LEU A 32 -6.92 -1.99 3.69
C LEU A 32 -5.39 -2.11 3.68
N TYR A 33 -4.76 -2.07 2.50
CA TYR A 33 -3.30 -2.11 2.39
C TYR A 33 -2.63 -0.93 3.12
N ARG A 34 -3.14 0.30 2.92
CA ARG A 34 -2.64 1.48 3.65
C ARG A 34 -2.81 1.34 5.15
N LEU A 35 -3.96 0.85 5.61
CA LEU A 35 -4.21 0.59 7.03
C LEU A 35 -3.17 -0.38 7.62
N VAL A 36 -2.83 -1.46 6.91
CA VAL A 36 -1.78 -2.40 7.34
C VAL A 36 -0.41 -1.73 7.40
N LYS A 37 0.01 -1.02 6.34
CA LYS A 37 1.34 -0.36 6.29
C LYS A 37 1.47 0.74 7.34
N ASP A 38 0.44 1.56 7.53
CA ASP A 38 0.47 2.65 8.50
C ASP A 38 0.43 2.12 9.94
N SER A 39 -0.33 1.06 10.20
CA SER A 39 -0.33 0.38 11.51
C SER A 39 1.02 -0.27 11.83
N ASP A 40 1.69 -0.84 10.82
CA ASP A 40 3.03 -1.40 10.99
C ASP A 40 4.07 -0.30 11.26
N ALA A 41 4.03 0.78 10.50
CA ALA A 41 4.89 1.95 10.71
C ALA A 41 4.68 2.57 12.10
N PHE A 42 3.42 2.71 12.54
CA PHE A 42 3.07 3.19 13.86
C PHE A 42 3.70 2.35 14.97
N CYS A 43 3.56 1.02 14.91
CA CYS A 43 4.17 0.14 15.90
C CYS A 43 5.70 0.17 15.85
N ASN A 44 6.30 0.23 14.66
CA ASN A 44 7.75 0.32 14.52
C ASN A 44 8.32 1.61 15.11
N LEU A 45 7.64 2.73 14.91
CA LEU A 45 8.03 4.03 15.49
C LEU A 45 7.94 4.00 17.01
N ASN A 46 6.80 3.57 17.56
CA ASN A 46 6.56 3.57 19.01
C ASN A 46 7.41 2.55 19.78
N CYS A 47 7.86 1.49 19.11
CA CYS A 47 8.74 0.48 19.70
C CYS A 47 10.23 0.69 19.36
N SER A 48 10.59 1.76 18.65
CA SER A 48 11.98 2.03 18.22
C SER A 48 12.94 2.24 19.40
N SER A 49 12.43 2.78 20.51
CA SER A 49 13.17 3.06 21.74
C SER A 49 12.99 1.99 22.83
N ALA A 50 12.34 0.86 22.52
CA ALA A 50 12.15 -0.22 23.49
C ALA A 50 13.50 -0.87 23.83
N ARG A 51 13.98 -0.66 25.07
CA ARG A 51 15.26 -1.19 25.59
C ARG A 51 15.06 -2.16 26.75
N LEU A 52 16.14 -2.83 27.14
CA LEU A 52 16.18 -3.66 28.33
C LEU A 52 16.00 -2.81 29.60
N TYR A 53 15.29 -3.38 30.57
CA TYR A 53 15.27 -2.83 31.92
C TYR A 53 16.53 -3.34 32.64
N ASN A 54 17.32 -2.43 33.23
CA ASN A 54 18.68 -2.68 33.73
C ASN A 54 19.68 -3.11 32.65
N GLU A 55 20.01 -2.19 31.75
CA GLU A 55 21.10 -2.35 30.75
C GLU A 55 22.43 -2.78 31.41
N GLU A 56 22.66 -2.37 32.66
CA GLU A 56 23.85 -2.67 33.45
C GLU A 56 24.12 -4.16 33.71
N ARG A 57 23.08 -5.01 33.72
CA ARG A 57 23.20 -6.43 34.09
C ARG A 57 23.99 -7.26 33.07
N PHE A 58 24.05 -6.80 31.82
CA PHE A 58 24.68 -7.53 30.72
C PHE A 58 25.75 -6.70 30.00
N LEU A 59 26.25 -5.60 30.61
CA LEU A 59 27.28 -4.76 29.99
C LEU A 59 28.56 -5.54 29.67
N GLU A 60 28.90 -6.53 30.50
CA GLU A 60 30.06 -7.41 30.30
C GLU A 60 29.85 -8.44 29.16
N PHE A 61 28.63 -8.58 28.65
CA PHE A 61 28.25 -9.55 27.62
C PHE A 61 27.46 -8.86 26.48
N PRO A 62 28.16 -8.21 25.53
CA PRO A 62 27.54 -7.43 24.46
C PRO A 62 26.48 -8.20 23.65
N GLU A 63 26.70 -9.50 23.41
CA GLU A 63 25.77 -10.37 22.67
C GLU A 63 24.46 -10.58 23.42
N LEU A 64 24.53 -10.82 24.73
CA LEU A 64 23.35 -10.98 25.58
C LEU A 64 22.56 -9.67 25.71
N HIS A 65 23.28 -8.54 25.81
CA HIS A 65 22.67 -7.23 25.82
C HIS A 65 21.93 -6.92 24.49
N ALA A 66 22.57 -7.22 23.35
CA ALA A 66 21.96 -7.06 22.03
C ALA A 66 20.72 -7.95 21.86
N PHE A 67 20.84 -9.24 22.22
CA PHE A 67 19.72 -10.18 22.14
C PHE A 67 18.53 -9.74 23.00
N GLY A 68 18.79 -9.32 24.23
CA GLY A 68 17.72 -8.85 25.12
C GLY A 68 17.03 -7.58 24.60
N THR A 69 17.77 -6.67 23.96
CA THR A 69 17.20 -5.49 23.31
C THR A 69 16.28 -5.89 22.15
N ILE A 70 16.71 -6.83 21.30
CA ILE A 70 15.88 -7.38 20.22
C ILE A 70 14.59 -8.00 20.78
N MET A 71 14.71 -8.82 21.83
CA MET A 71 13.55 -9.47 22.46
C MET A 71 12.57 -8.46 23.06
N LYS A 72 13.06 -7.38 23.67
CA LYS A 72 12.20 -6.30 24.19
C LYS A 72 11.47 -5.57 23.09
N ARG A 73 12.16 -5.22 22.01
CA ARG A 73 11.53 -4.62 20.84
C ARG A 73 10.49 -5.54 20.22
N ALA A 74 10.79 -6.84 20.07
CA ALA A 74 9.84 -7.83 19.56
C ALA A 74 8.60 -7.96 20.47
N GLN A 75 8.78 -7.95 21.79
CA GLN A 75 7.68 -7.96 22.75
C GLN A 75 6.80 -6.71 22.63
N CYS A 76 7.41 -5.53 22.49
CA CYS A 76 6.69 -4.28 22.25
C CYS A 76 5.87 -4.34 20.96
N LEU A 77 6.50 -4.75 19.86
CA LEU A 77 5.84 -4.86 18.55
C LEU A 77 4.66 -5.83 18.60
N LYS A 78 4.84 -7.01 19.22
CA LYS A 78 3.77 -7.99 19.38
C LYS A 78 2.56 -7.39 20.12
N ARG A 79 2.79 -6.71 21.25
CA ARG A 79 1.73 -6.07 22.03
C ARG A 79 1.04 -4.95 21.27
N CYS A 80 1.80 -4.10 20.59
CA CYS A 80 1.25 -3.01 19.77
C CYS A 80 0.34 -3.56 18.67
N LYS A 81 0.83 -4.54 17.89
CA LYS A 81 0.08 -5.13 16.78
C LYS A 81 -1.21 -5.82 17.26
N GLN A 82 -1.18 -6.54 18.38
CA GLN A 82 -2.37 -7.17 18.96
C GLN A 82 -3.49 -6.17 19.29
N GLY A 83 -3.15 -4.90 19.56
CA GLY A 83 -4.13 -3.85 19.86
C GLY A 83 -4.79 -3.22 18.64
N LEU A 84 -4.27 -3.42 17.43
CA LEU A 84 -4.70 -2.69 16.24
C LEU A 84 -5.61 -3.54 15.35
N PRO A 85 -6.72 -2.97 14.81
CA PRO A 85 -7.64 -3.68 13.92
C PRO A 85 -6.96 -4.31 12.69
N ALA A 86 -5.93 -3.64 12.16
CA ALA A 86 -5.18 -4.08 10.98
C ALA A 86 -4.54 -5.47 11.12
N PHE A 87 -4.30 -5.93 12.36
CA PHE A 87 -3.65 -7.21 12.66
C PHE A 87 -4.56 -8.20 13.38
N LYS A 88 -5.87 -7.91 13.47
CA LYS A 88 -6.87 -8.86 13.98
C LYS A 88 -7.28 -9.89 12.93
N GLU A 89 -7.21 -9.50 11.66
CA GLU A 89 -7.49 -10.35 10.51
C GLU A 89 -6.23 -11.12 10.08
N ILE A 90 -6.42 -12.09 9.18
CA ILE A 90 -5.32 -12.82 8.54
C ILE A 90 -4.42 -11.81 7.80
N MET A 91 -3.11 -11.92 8.05
CA MET A 91 -2.11 -11.10 7.37
C MET A 91 -2.15 -11.35 5.86
N PRO A 92 -2.01 -10.31 5.03
CA PRO A 92 -1.96 -10.48 3.59
C PRO A 92 -0.82 -11.41 3.16
N SER A 93 -1.04 -12.17 2.09
CA SER A 93 0.01 -13.01 1.51
C SER A 93 1.18 -12.19 0.99
N ARG A 94 2.35 -12.83 0.86
CA ARG A 94 3.56 -12.19 0.31
C ARG A 94 3.30 -11.68 -1.12
N GLU A 95 2.61 -12.47 -1.93
CA GLU A 95 2.22 -12.13 -3.30
C GLU A 95 1.31 -10.88 -3.34
N THR A 96 0.26 -10.85 -2.51
CA THR A 96 -0.60 -9.66 -2.41
C THR A 96 0.19 -8.43 -1.94
N MET A 97 1.12 -8.59 -1.00
CA MET A 97 1.97 -7.46 -0.60
C MET A 97 2.86 -6.97 -1.75
N GLU A 98 3.45 -7.88 -2.53
CA GLU A 98 4.27 -7.55 -3.70
C GLU A 98 3.47 -6.81 -4.77
N ASP A 99 2.25 -7.26 -5.08
CA ASP A 99 1.35 -6.59 -6.03
C ASP A 99 1.11 -5.13 -5.65
N PHE A 100 0.78 -4.88 -4.38
CA PHE A 100 0.49 -3.53 -3.90
C PHE A 100 1.75 -2.67 -3.84
N GLU A 101 2.90 -3.23 -3.48
CA GLU A 101 4.20 -2.54 -3.51
C GLU A 101 4.61 -2.17 -4.93
N ASN A 102 4.24 -2.99 -5.93
CA ASN A 102 4.45 -2.73 -7.35
C ASN A 102 3.31 -1.91 -8.00
N ARG A 103 2.34 -1.46 -7.20
CA ARG A 103 1.18 -0.66 -7.65
C ARG A 103 0.27 -1.39 -8.64
N GLU A 104 0.31 -2.73 -8.73
CA GLU A 104 -0.52 -3.53 -9.65
C GLU A 104 -2.04 -3.23 -9.56
N PRO A 105 -2.66 -2.99 -8.38
CA PRO A 105 -4.08 -2.61 -8.31
C PRO A 105 -4.44 -1.38 -9.18
N TYR A 106 -3.50 -0.46 -9.40
CA TYR A 106 -3.72 0.72 -10.24
C TYR A 106 -3.84 0.40 -11.72
N LYS A 107 -3.19 -0.68 -12.19
CA LYS A 107 -3.35 -1.17 -13.57
C LYS A 107 -4.78 -1.64 -13.82
N TYR A 108 -5.34 -2.40 -12.89
CA TYR A 108 -6.73 -2.85 -12.96
C TYR A 108 -7.72 -1.69 -12.80
N LEU A 109 -7.48 -0.79 -11.83
CA LEU A 109 -8.31 0.39 -11.63
C LEU A 109 -8.35 1.30 -12.85
N GLN A 110 -7.20 1.55 -13.48
CA GLN A 110 -7.12 2.38 -14.69
C GLN A 110 -8.08 1.88 -15.77
N PHE A 111 -8.05 0.58 -16.08
CA PHE A 111 -8.93 0.02 -17.09
C PHE A 111 -10.38 -0.02 -16.64
N ALA A 112 -10.66 -0.41 -15.40
CA ALA A 112 -12.03 -0.45 -14.88
C ALA A 112 -12.69 0.94 -14.86
N TYR A 113 -11.95 1.99 -14.49
CA TYR A 113 -12.41 3.38 -14.59
C TYR A 113 -12.68 3.80 -16.02
N PHE A 114 -11.78 3.48 -16.95
CA PHE A 114 -11.98 3.76 -18.36
C PHE A 114 -13.26 3.09 -18.89
N LYS A 115 -13.50 1.82 -18.52
CA LYS A 115 -14.72 1.09 -18.91
C LYS A 115 -15.99 1.60 -18.24
N SER A 116 -15.86 2.27 -17.10
CA SER A 116 -16.94 2.94 -16.36
C SER A 116 -17.09 4.42 -16.74
N ASN A 117 -16.39 4.89 -17.77
CA ASN A 117 -16.40 6.27 -18.26
C ASN A 117 -15.92 7.34 -17.25
N ASP A 118 -15.12 6.94 -16.25
CA ASP A 118 -14.46 7.86 -15.31
C ASP A 118 -13.02 8.13 -15.77
N MET A 119 -12.90 9.00 -16.79
CA MET A 119 -11.60 9.34 -17.38
C MET A 119 -10.65 9.98 -16.36
N ALA A 120 -11.15 10.84 -15.48
CA ALA A 120 -10.30 11.54 -14.52
C ALA A 120 -9.61 10.57 -13.56
N LYS A 121 -10.35 9.60 -13.00
CA LYS A 121 -9.74 8.57 -12.16
C LYS A 121 -8.90 7.58 -12.94
N ALA A 122 -9.27 7.25 -14.18
CA ALA A 122 -8.45 6.40 -15.05
C ALA A 122 -7.06 6.99 -15.29
N ILE A 123 -6.99 8.29 -15.60
CA ILE A 123 -5.73 9.03 -15.81
C ILE A 123 -4.87 9.02 -14.54
N ALA A 124 -5.47 9.31 -13.38
CA ALA A 124 -4.76 9.32 -12.10
C ALA A 124 -4.21 7.93 -11.73
N ALA A 125 -4.99 6.87 -11.95
CA ALA A 125 -4.54 5.49 -11.71
C ALA A 125 -3.41 5.09 -12.67
N ALA A 126 -3.53 5.41 -13.96
CA ALA A 126 -2.49 5.17 -14.96
C ALA A 126 -1.17 5.86 -14.60
N HIS A 127 -1.26 7.14 -14.23
CA HIS A 127 -0.11 7.94 -13.80
C HIS A 127 0.53 7.37 -12.53
N THR A 128 -0.27 6.95 -11.56
CA THR A 128 0.21 6.32 -10.33
C THR A 128 0.96 5.02 -10.62
N PHE A 129 0.46 4.19 -11.54
CA PHE A 129 1.12 2.94 -11.93
C PHE A 129 2.45 3.18 -12.64
N ILE A 130 2.48 4.03 -13.68
CA ILE A 130 3.67 4.21 -14.52
C ILE A 130 4.86 4.81 -13.77
N LEU A 131 4.61 5.57 -12.69
CA LEU A 131 5.67 6.07 -11.81
C LEU A 131 6.46 4.94 -11.12
N LYS A 132 5.83 3.78 -10.88
CA LYS A 132 6.47 2.61 -10.28
C LYS A 132 6.94 1.60 -11.32
N GLN A 133 6.19 1.46 -12.41
CA GLN A 133 6.42 0.49 -13.48
C GLN A 133 6.71 1.25 -14.80
N PRO A 134 7.83 1.99 -14.91
CA PRO A 134 8.09 2.87 -16.05
C PRO A 134 8.30 2.12 -17.37
N GLU A 135 8.60 0.82 -17.32
CA GLU A 135 8.84 -0.03 -18.50
C GLU A 135 7.61 -0.80 -18.99
N ASP A 136 6.43 -0.62 -18.39
CA ASP A 136 5.20 -1.26 -18.88
C ASP A 136 4.73 -0.59 -20.19
N GLU A 137 5.02 -1.25 -21.31
CA GLU A 137 4.72 -0.75 -22.67
C GLU A 137 3.23 -0.54 -22.92
N MET A 138 2.36 -1.32 -22.29
CA MET A 138 0.91 -1.15 -22.44
C MET A 138 0.47 0.14 -21.74
N MET A 139 0.94 0.38 -20.52
CA MET A 139 0.61 1.59 -19.79
C MET A 139 1.24 2.83 -20.43
N LYS A 140 2.43 2.75 -21.03
CA LYS A 140 3.01 3.86 -21.83
C LYS A 140 2.05 4.31 -22.93
N ARG A 141 1.51 3.36 -23.71
CA ARG A 141 0.53 3.66 -24.77
C ARG A 141 -0.78 4.24 -24.22
N ASN A 142 -1.27 3.69 -23.10
CA ASN A 142 -2.45 4.24 -22.42
C ASN A 142 -2.21 5.69 -21.97
N MET A 143 -1.03 5.98 -21.43
CA MET A 143 -0.65 7.33 -21.01
C MET A 143 -0.54 8.31 -22.18
N ASP A 144 -0.04 7.88 -23.35
CA ASP A 144 -0.01 8.71 -24.55
C ASP A 144 -1.42 9.05 -25.03
N TYR A 145 -2.33 8.06 -25.03
CA TYR A 145 -3.74 8.30 -25.29
C TYR A 145 -4.34 9.28 -24.28
N TYR A 146 -4.10 9.11 -22.99
CA TYR A 146 -4.63 9.98 -21.95
C TYR A 146 -4.12 11.42 -22.07
N ARG A 147 -2.84 11.62 -22.32
CA ARG A 147 -2.25 12.95 -22.53
C ARG A 147 -2.80 13.68 -23.75
N SER A 148 -3.29 12.94 -24.75
CA SER A 148 -3.94 13.53 -25.92
C SER A 148 -5.37 14.05 -25.63
N GLN A 149 -5.98 13.65 -24.50
CA GLN A 149 -7.33 14.10 -24.15
C GLN A 149 -7.31 15.55 -23.59
N PRO A 150 -8.28 16.40 -23.98
CA PRO A 150 -8.42 17.74 -23.42
C PRO A 150 -8.60 17.71 -21.89
N GLY A 151 -7.91 18.60 -21.18
CA GLY A 151 -8.00 18.70 -19.71
C GLY A 151 -7.28 17.58 -18.93
N SER A 152 -6.67 16.61 -19.61
CA SER A 152 -6.03 15.45 -18.96
C SER A 152 -4.92 15.81 -17.97
N GLN A 153 -4.22 16.92 -18.19
CA GLN A 153 -3.13 17.40 -17.33
C GLN A 153 -3.58 17.64 -15.88
N GLU A 154 -4.83 18.06 -15.66
CA GLU A 154 -5.39 18.32 -14.33
C GLU A 154 -5.59 17.03 -13.51
N HIS A 155 -5.55 15.87 -14.18
CA HIS A 155 -5.81 14.57 -13.58
C HIS A 155 -4.53 13.72 -13.41
N LEU A 156 -3.38 14.21 -13.87
CA LEU A 156 -2.07 13.57 -13.71
C LEU A 156 -1.54 13.77 -12.28
N ARG A 157 -2.10 13.00 -11.34
CA ARG A 157 -1.70 13.01 -9.93
C ARG A 157 -1.24 11.63 -9.49
N ASP A 158 -0.19 11.57 -8.67
CA ASP A 158 0.19 10.33 -7.97
C ASP A 158 -0.74 10.14 -6.78
N LEU A 159 -1.52 9.07 -6.79
CA LEU A 159 -2.46 8.70 -5.73
C LEU A 159 -1.76 8.12 -4.49
N GLU A 160 -0.46 7.82 -4.58
CA GLU A 160 0.37 7.33 -3.48
C GLU A 160 1.33 8.40 -2.92
N ILE A 161 1.21 9.66 -3.35
CA ILE A 161 2.05 10.74 -2.80
C ILE A 161 1.79 10.92 -1.30
N ARG A 162 2.87 10.92 -0.51
CA ARG A 162 2.76 11.18 0.93
C ARG A 162 2.45 12.65 1.18
N SER A 163 1.69 12.96 2.22
CA SER A 163 1.31 14.33 2.58
C SER A 163 2.49 15.30 2.77
N TYR A 164 3.63 14.81 3.23
CA TYR A 164 4.86 15.62 3.36
C TYR A 164 5.58 15.85 2.02
N GLN A 165 5.38 14.98 1.03
CA GLN A 165 5.95 15.13 -0.32
C GLN A 165 5.11 16.10 -1.17
N ALA A 166 3.80 16.15 -0.94
CA ALA A 166 2.90 17.07 -1.64
C ALA A 166 3.22 18.56 -1.37
N ARG A 167 3.82 18.88 -0.22
CA ARG A 167 4.18 20.27 0.16
C ARG A 167 5.44 20.81 -0.52
N VAL A 168 6.22 19.96 -1.20
CA VAL A 168 7.47 20.36 -1.86
C VAL A 168 7.21 20.89 -3.29
N TYR A 169 6.02 20.64 -3.83
CA TYR A 169 5.62 21.01 -5.19
C TYR A 169 4.52 22.10 -5.23
N GLN A 170 4.34 22.82 -4.14
CA GLN A 170 3.50 24.03 -4.03
C GLN A 170 4.39 25.26 -3.87
#